data_AF-A0A1J9RAX1-F1
#
_entry.id   AF-A0A1J9RAX1-F1
#
_cell.length_a   1.000
_cell.length_b   1.000
_cell.length_c   1.000
_cell.angle_alpha   90.00
_cell.angle_beta   90.00
_cell.angle_gamma   90.00
#
_symmetry.space_group_name_H-M   'P 1'
#
loop_
_entity.id
_entity.type
_entity.pdbx_description
1 polymer ?
#
loop_
_entity_poly.entity_id
_entity_poly.type
_entity_poly.pdbx_seq_one_letter_code
_entity_poly.pdbx_strand_id
1 'polypeptide(L)'
;MRPVPDNQEAFMSNTTRTSIIIEITERLDLPQLQQIHPQQPGATATTTTSNISPSNTTTDDSIAQDLNATAFHLHEVCDISGDRYEILDNPRPIQLPKLPGVPAYMAQALLTSSTRQGGPLAATMAATSTCHFLLVRLKEKSTDIIAYIVVPHAGLENAADAGAVAREEMFAHEAMAKVVESFEIKDYGLFC
;
A
#
# COMPACT_ATOMS: atom_id res chain seq x y z
N MET A 1 1.69 21.94 12.27
CA MET A 1 1.43 21.60 10.86
C MET A 1 2.78 21.48 10.18
N ARG A 2 3.06 20.35 9.53
CA ARG A 2 4.25 20.19 8.68
C ARG A 2 3.82 20.43 7.23
N PRO A 3 4.70 20.92 6.35
CA PRO A 3 4.40 21.00 4.93
C PRO A 3 4.13 19.59 4.39
N VAL A 4 3.12 19.47 3.52
CA VAL A 4 2.79 18.25 2.78
C VAL A 4 3.35 18.44 1.37
N PRO A 5 4.02 17.43 0.77
CA PRO A 5 4.48 17.49 -0.62
C PRO A 5 3.34 17.84 -1.59
N ASP A 6 3.65 18.54 -2.68
CA ASP A 6 2.65 19.03 -3.63
C ASP A 6 1.89 17.89 -4.33
N ASN A 7 2.51 16.72 -4.46
CA ASN A 7 1.91 15.52 -5.04
C ASN A 7 1.15 14.66 -4.02
N GLN A 8 0.95 15.16 -2.78
CA GLN A 8 0.32 14.42 -1.70
C GLN A 8 -0.82 15.19 -1.04
N GLU A 9 -1.82 14.44 -0.60
CA GLU A 9 -2.82 14.89 0.38
C GLU A 9 -2.76 13.98 1.61
N ALA A 10 -2.73 14.57 2.80
CA ALA A 10 -2.57 13.83 4.05
C ALA A 10 -3.59 14.28 5.10
N PHE A 11 -4.25 13.30 5.72
CA PHE A 11 -5.21 13.47 6.80
C PHE A 11 -4.78 12.60 7.98
N MET A 12 -4.99 13.07 9.21
CA MET A 12 -4.66 12.30 10.41
C MET A 12 -5.69 12.56 11.51
N SER A 13 -6.13 11.47 12.14
CA SER A 13 -6.98 11.53 13.33
C SER A 13 -6.18 12.08 14.51
N ASN A 14 -6.73 13.11 15.17
CA ASN A 14 -6.12 13.66 16.39
C ASN A 14 -6.21 12.71 17.59
N THR A 15 -7.12 11.73 17.56
CA THR A 15 -7.39 10.82 18.67
C THR A 15 -6.65 9.49 18.49
N THR A 16 -6.83 8.85 17.34
CA THR A 16 -6.34 7.49 17.07
C THR A 16 -5.04 7.47 16.30
N ARG A 17 -4.59 8.62 15.79
CA ARG A 17 -3.40 8.77 14.94
C ARG A 17 -3.44 7.99 13.62
N THR A 18 -4.57 7.36 13.30
CA THR A 18 -4.84 6.82 11.97
C THR A 18 -4.66 7.91 10.92
N SER A 19 -3.89 7.62 9.88
CA SER A 19 -3.64 8.55 8.78
C SER A 19 -4.19 8.01 7.48
N ILE A 20 -4.69 8.92 6.63
CA ILE A 20 -5.05 8.65 5.25
C ILE A 20 -4.15 9.51 4.39
N ILE A 21 -3.44 8.89 3.46
CA ILE A 21 -2.53 9.58 2.55
C ILE A 21 -2.89 9.19 1.12
N ILE A 22 -2.98 10.19 0.25
CA ILE A 22 -3.16 10.02 -1.19
C ILE A 22 -1.93 10.64 -1.85
N GLU A 23 -1.29 9.91 -2.74
CA GLU A 23 -0.07 10.30 -3.44
C GLU A 23 -0.21 10.05 -4.95
N ILE A 24 0.24 11.02 -5.74
CA ILE A 24 0.33 10.92 -7.19
C ILE A 24 1.80 10.71 -7.55
N THR A 25 2.09 9.62 -8.25
CA THR A 25 3.46 9.26 -8.67
C THR A 25 3.51 8.87 -10.14
N GLU A 26 4.72 8.79 -10.69
CA GLU A 26 4.94 8.28 -12.04
C GLU A 26 4.52 6.81 -12.11
N ARG A 27 3.89 6.44 -13.23
CA ARG A 27 3.49 5.06 -13.46
C ARG A 27 4.71 4.17 -13.60
N LEU A 28 4.70 3.10 -12.82
CA LEU A 28 5.81 2.16 -12.79
C LEU A 28 5.69 1.12 -13.91
N ASP A 29 6.57 1.19 -14.90
CA ASP A 29 6.57 0.29 -16.06
C ASP A 29 7.57 -0.89 -15.91
N LEU A 30 7.37 -1.95 -16.71
CA LEU A 30 8.16 -3.19 -16.68
C LEU A 30 9.70 -3.00 -16.65
N PRO A 31 10.30 -2.10 -17.47
CA PRO A 31 11.74 -1.89 -17.44
C PRO A 31 12.24 -1.34 -16.10
N GLN A 32 11.46 -0.48 -15.43
CA GLN A 32 11.80 0.06 -14.11
C GLN A 32 11.76 -1.04 -13.06
N LEU A 33 10.72 -1.90 -13.06
CA LEU A 33 10.64 -3.05 -12.14
C LEU A 33 11.85 -4.00 -12.24
N GLN A 34 12.37 -4.19 -13.46
CA GLN A 34 13.53 -5.05 -13.70
C GLN A 34 14.86 -4.38 -13.31
N GLN A 35 14.97 -3.06 -13.40
CA GLN A 35 16.17 -2.33 -13.00
C GLN A 35 16.28 -2.14 -11.48
N ILE A 36 15.14 -2.01 -10.78
CA ILE A 36 15.13 -1.79 -9.33
C ILE A 36 15.42 -3.09 -8.55
N HIS A 37 15.33 -4.25 -9.20
CA HIS A 37 15.85 -5.54 -8.71
C HIS A 37 17.14 -5.95 -9.45
N PRO A 38 18.34 -5.45 -9.08
CA PRO A 38 19.55 -6.19 -9.42
C PRO A 38 19.45 -7.56 -8.73
N GLN A 39 19.48 -8.64 -9.52
CA GLN A 39 19.49 -10.02 -9.03
C GLN A 39 20.32 -10.13 -7.74
N GLN A 40 19.68 -10.51 -6.63
CA GLN A 40 20.43 -11.04 -5.48
C GLN A 40 21.25 -12.24 -5.99
N PRO A 41 22.59 -12.19 -5.97
CA PRO A 41 23.38 -13.36 -6.29
C PRO A 41 23.30 -14.30 -5.08
N GLY A 42 22.45 -15.33 -5.16
CA GLY A 42 22.46 -16.45 -4.21
C GLY A 42 21.16 -16.82 -3.53
N ALA A 43 19.99 -16.28 -3.91
CA ALA A 43 18.71 -16.84 -3.46
C ALA A 43 18.29 -17.97 -4.41
N THR A 44 18.51 -19.19 -3.97
CA THR A 44 18.08 -20.43 -4.60
C THR A 44 16.60 -20.34 -4.99
N ALA A 45 16.33 -20.55 -6.27
CA ALA A 45 15.00 -20.74 -6.82
C ALA A 45 14.28 -21.82 -6.00
N THR A 46 13.34 -21.38 -5.15
CA THR A 46 12.32 -22.28 -4.61
C THR A 46 11.20 -22.28 -5.62
N THR A 47 11.28 -23.28 -6.49
CA THR A 47 10.28 -23.76 -7.43
C THR A 47 8.89 -23.73 -6.82
N THR A 48 8.03 -22.82 -7.28
CA THR A 48 6.63 -23.16 -7.53
C THR A 48 6.45 -23.14 -9.04
N THR A 49 6.53 -24.33 -9.61
CA THR A 49 6.46 -24.64 -11.03
C THR A 49 5.11 -24.23 -11.58
N SER A 50 5.08 -23.24 -12.47
CA SER A 50 4.01 -23.10 -13.46
C SER A 50 4.68 -23.15 -14.82
N ASN A 51 4.62 -24.32 -15.47
CA ASN A 51 4.90 -24.45 -16.89
C ASN A 51 3.91 -23.57 -17.65
N ILE A 52 4.35 -22.41 -18.14
CA ILE A 52 3.58 -21.62 -19.09
C ILE A 52 4.44 -21.44 -20.35
N SER A 53 4.07 -22.21 -21.37
CA SER A 53 4.43 -21.94 -22.76
C SER A 53 3.98 -20.53 -23.15
N PRO A 54 4.70 -19.82 -24.05
CA PRO A 54 4.29 -18.51 -24.53
C PRO A 54 2.99 -18.64 -25.32
N SER A 55 1.88 -18.43 -24.62
CA SER A 55 0.53 -18.44 -25.17
C SER A 55 0.15 -16.98 -25.35
N ASN A 56 -0.03 -16.55 -26.60
CA ASN A 56 -0.52 -15.24 -27.01
C ASN A 56 -1.82 -14.88 -26.25
N THR A 57 -1.71 -14.24 -25.08
CA THR A 57 -2.85 -13.74 -24.29
C THR A 57 -2.42 -12.47 -23.56
N THR A 58 -2.48 -11.33 -24.25
CA THR A 58 -1.98 -10.02 -23.81
C THR A 58 -2.61 -9.51 -22.50
N THR A 59 -3.77 -10.03 -22.09
CA THR A 59 -4.49 -9.59 -20.89
C THR A 59 -3.85 -10.09 -19.59
N ASP A 60 -3.36 -11.32 -19.56
CA ASP A 60 -2.85 -11.96 -18.33
C ASP A 60 -1.51 -11.34 -17.90
N ASP A 61 -0.64 -11.06 -18.88
CA ASP A 61 0.64 -10.38 -18.65
C ASP A 61 0.46 -8.96 -18.10
N SER A 62 -0.57 -8.24 -18.56
CA SER A 62 -0.84 -6.87 -18.11
C SER A 62 -1.30 -6.83 -16.64
N ILE A 63 -2.12 -7.81 -16.23
CA ILE A 63 -2.58 -7.92 -14.84
C ILE A 63 -1.41 -8.35 -13.96
N ALA A 64 -0.59 -9.32 -14.39
CA ALA A 64 0.59 -9.74 -13.66
C ALA A 64 1.58 -8.58 -13.44
N GLN A 65 1.79 -7.74 -14.46
CA GLN A 65 2.60 -6.52 -14.34
C GLN A 65 1.98 -5.54 -13.34
N ASP A 66 0.68 -5.28 -13.44
CA ASP A 66 -0.03 -4.35 -12.57
C ASP A 66 0.00 -4.84 -11.09
N LEU A 67 -0.08 -6.15 -10.85
CA LEU A 67 0.10 -6.75 -9.52
C LEU A 67 1.53 -6.59 -8.99
N ASN A 68 2.55 -6.76 -9.84
CA ASN A 68 3.95 -6.55 -9.43
C ASN A 68 4.23 -5.07 -9.09
N ALA A 69 3.67 -4.14 -9.86
CA ALA A 69 3.73 -2.71 -9.55
C ALA A 69 3.02 -2.39 -8.22
N THR A 70 1.88 -3.03 -7.95
CA THR A 70 1.17 -2.91 -6.66
C THR A 70 2.04 -3.38 -5.50
N ALA A 71 2.68 -4.54 -5.62
CA ALA A 71 3.57 -5.08 -4.59
C ALA A 71 4.79 -4.17 -4.36
N PHE A 72 5.33 -3.58 -5.44
CA PHE A 72 6.46 -2.64 -5.36
C PHE A 72 6.07 -1.35 -4.63
N HIS A 73 4.98 -0.69 -5.02
CA HIS A 73 4.51 0.53 -4.34
C HIS A 73 4.19 0.26 -2.86
N LEU A 74 3.57 -0.89 -2.55
CA LEU A 74 3.32 -1.28 -1.16
C LEU A 74 4.63 -1.47 -0.37
N HIS A 75 5.64 -2.07 -0.98
CA HIS A 75 6.97 -2.21 -0.38
C HIS A 75 7.57 -0.84 -0.07
N GLU A 76 7.57 0.09 -1.03
CA GLU A 76 8.09 1.45 -0.81
C GLU A 76 7.37 2.14 0.35
N VAL A 77 6.03 2.11 0.36
CA VAL A 77 5.24 2.70 1.46
C VAL A 77 5.61 2.11 2.82
N CYS A 78 5.82 0.79 2.90
CA CYS A 78 6.14 0.12 4.15
C CYS A 78 7.62 0.25 4.57
N ASP A 79 8.54 0.42 3.62
CA ASP A 79 9.99 0.49 3.87
C ASP A 79 10.48 1.91 4.15
N ILE A 80 9.68 2.96 3.91
CA ILE A 80 10.05 4.37 4.17
C ILE A 80 10.58 4.59 5.59
N SER A 81 10.05 3.88 6.60
CA SER A 81 10.50 3.99 8.00
C SER A 81 11.67 3.06 8.35
N GLY A 82 12.03 2.13 7.46
CA GLY A 82 12.96 1.03 7.73
C GLY A 82 12.37 -0.05 8.65
N ASP A 83 11.04 -0.08 8.80
CA ASP A 83 10.34 -1.07 9.61
C ASP A 83 10.20 -2.40 8.88
N ARG A 84 10.01 -3.49 9.64
CA ARG A 84 9.67 -4.78 9.04
C ARG A 84 8.19 -4.81 8.74
N TYR A 85 7.80 -5.42 7.63
CA TYR A 85 6.38 -5.63 7.33
C TYR A 85 6.09 -7.06 6.83
N GLU A 86 4.84 -7.47 6.99
CA GLU A 86 4.28 -8.72 6.49
C GLU A 86 3.05 -8.41 5.63
N ILE A 87 2.88 -9.11 4.51
CA ILE A 87 1.68 -8.99 3.67
C ILE A 87 0.53 -9.77 4.33
N LEU A 88 -0.54 -9.07 4.70
CA LEU A 88 -1.77 -9.67 5.22
C LEU A 88 -2.68 -10.09 4.07
N ASP A 89 -2.90 -9.18 3.12
CA ASP A 89 -3.66 -9.42 1.90
C ASP A 89 -2.78 -9.16 0.69
N ASN A 90 -2.61 -10.18 -0.16
CA ASN A 90 -1.91 -10.02 -1.43
C ASN A 90 -2.63 -9.03 -2.35
N PRO A 91 -1.89 -8.30 -3.21
CA PRO A 91 -2.45 -7.49 -4.27
C PRO A 91 -3.55 -8.23 -5.03
N ARG A 92 -4.73 -7.59 -5.13
CA ARG A 92 -5.87 -8.12 -5.88
C ARG A 92 -6.54 -7.03 -6.70
N PRO A 93 -7.01 -7.33 -7.92
CA PRO A 93 -7.75 -6.37 -8.72
C PRO A 93 -9.09 -6.03 -8.08
N ILE A 94 -9.50 -4.78 -8.23
CA ILE A 94 -10.82 -4.29 -7.83
C ILE A 94 -11.44 -3.44 -8.95
N GLN A 95 -12.70 -3.05 -8.79
CA GLN A 95 -13.38 -2.13 -9.69
C GLN A 95 -13.67 -0.83 -8.96
N LEU A 96 -13.39 0.30 -9.61
CA LEU A 96 -13.80 1.63 -9.15
C LEU A 96 -15.13 1.98 -9.81
N PRO A 97 -16.25 2.09 -9.08
CA PRO A 97 -17.57 2.29 -9.67
C PRO A 97 -17.68 3.54 -10.57
N LYS A 98 -16.92 4.59 -10.25
CA LYS A 98 -16.90 5.85 -11.00
C LYS A 98 -15.78 5.96 -12.03
N LEU A 99 -14.88 4.99 -12.09
CA LEU A 99 -13.80 4.92 -13.09
C LEU A 99 -13.79 3.53 -13.74
N PRO A 100 -14.88 3.13 -14.43
CA PRO A 100 -14.96 1.80 -15.03
C PRO A 100 -13.84 1.59 -16.06
N GLY A 101 -13.19 0.42 -16.00
CA GLY A 101 -12.10 0.05 -16.90
C GLY A 101 -10.72 0.59 -16.53
N VAL A 102 -10.61 1.46 -15.52
CA VAL A 102 -9.31 1.88 -14.96
C VAL A 102 -8.78 0.75 -14.05
N PRO A 103 -7.57 0.23 -14.28
CA PRO A 103 -7.00 -0.79 -13.42
C PRO A 103 -6.75 -0.26 -12.00
N ALA A 104 -7.27 -0.97 -11.01
CA ALA A 104 -7.10 -0.64 -9.60
C ALA A 104 -6.91 -1.91 -8.77
N TYR A 105 -6.11 -1.80 -7.70
CA TYR A 105 -5.66 -2.94 -6.91
C TYR A 105 -5.65 -2.59 -5.43
N MET A 106 -6.07 -3.54 -4.58
CA MET A 106 -5.95 -3.40 -3.13
C MET A 106 -4.98 -4.42 -2.55
N ALA A 107 -4.35 -4.06 -1.45
CA ALA A 107 -3.49 -4.93 -0.65
C ALA A 107 -3.53 -4.50 0.82
N GLN A 108 -3.01 -5.33 1.71
CA GLN A 108 -2.86 -4.98 3.12
C GLN A 108 -1.55 -5.52 3.68
N ALA A 109 -0.91 -4.75 4.55
CA ALA A 109 0.30 -5.15 5.25
C ALA A 109 0.22 -4.84 6.75
N LEU A 110 0.95 -5.61 7.57
CA LEU A 110 1.23 -5.34 8.96
C LEU A 110 2.65 -4.81 9.09
N LEU A 111 2.81 -3.58 9.55
CA LEU A 111 4.08 -2.96 9.88
C LEU A 111 4.44 -3.26 11.33
N THR A 112 5.71 -3.53 11.58
CA THR A 112 6.28 -3.78 12.90
C THR A 112 7.52 -2.92 13.09
N SER A 113 7.35 -1.85 13.88
CA SER A 113 8.42 -0.93 14.24
C SER A 113 9.12 -1.37 15.51
N SER A 114 10.46 -1.38 15.49
CA SER A 114 11.26 -1.66 16.68
C SER A 114 11.57 -0.36 17.42
N THR A 115 10.81 -0.03 18.47
CA THR A 115 11.18 1.11 19.32
C THR A 115 12.28 0.70 20.30
N ARG A 116 13.49 1.23 20.14
CA ARG A 116 14.54 1.15 21.17
C ARG A 116 14.20 2.16 22.26
N GLN A 117 13.42 1.77 23.26
CA GLN A 117 13.35 2.57 24.49
C GLN A 117 14.71 2.55 25.18
N GLY A 118 15.28 3.73 25.41
CA GLY A 118 16.63 3.90 25.93
C GLY A 118 16.78 3.34 27.34
N GLY A 119 17.66 2.34 27.49
CA GLY A 119 18.17 1.84 28.76
C GLY A 119 18.62 0.37 28.64
N PRO A 120 19.70 -0.06 29.31
CA PRO A 120 20.25 -1.43 29.20
C PRO A 120 19.32 -2.55 29.72
N LEU A 121 18.13 -2.21 30.22
CA LEU A 121 17.11 -3.12 30.78
C LEU A 121 15.72 -2.95 30.14
N ALA A 122 15.56 -2.11 29.12
CA ALA A 122 14.27 -1.92 28.46
C ALA A 122 13.98 -3.08 27.50
N ALA A 123 12.88 -3.80 27.71
CA ALA A 123 12.39 -4.77 26.74
C ALA A 123 12.03 -4.03 25.44
N THR A 124 12.49 -4.55 24.31
CA THR A 124 12.04 -4.07 22.99
C THR A 124 10.54 -4.33 22.87
N MET A 125 9.73 -3.27 22.92
CA MET A 125 8.32 -3.35 22.57
C MET A 125 8.20 -3.06 21.08
N ALA A 126 7.75 -4.06 20.32
CA ALA A 126 7.41 -3.89 18.93
C ALA A 126 6.08 -3.13 18.85
N ALA A 127 6.07 -1.97 18.20
CA ALA A 127 4.83 -1.28 17.86
C ALA A 127 4.35 -1.83 16.52
N THR A 128 3.05 -2.12 16.41
CA THR A 128 2.47 -2.59 15.16
C THR A 128 1.49 -1.58 14.58
N SER A 129 1.36 -1.60 13.25
CA SER A 129 0.35 -0.82 12.51
C SER A 129 -0.13 -1.63 11.32
N THR A 130 -1.40 -1.53 10.93
CA THR A 130 -1.81 -2.03 9.61
C THR A 130 -1.72 -0.92 8.57
N CYS A 131 -1.46 -1.29 7.32
CA CYS A 131 -1.55 -0.44 6.15
C CYS A 131 -2.57 -1.03 5.18
N HIS A 132 -3.69 -0.32 4.99
CA HIS A 132 -4.70 -0.62 3.98
C HIS A 132 -4.34 0.16 2.71
N PHE A 133 -4.14 -0.53 1.60
CA PHE A 133 -3.51 0.06 0.42
C PHE A 133 -4.41 -0.07 -0.82
N LEU A 134 -4.44 1.00 -1.63
CA LEU A 134 -5.10 1.08 -2.93
C LEU A 134 -4.14 1.69 -3.95
N LEU A 135 -3.99 1.04 -5.09
CA LEU A 135 -3.35 1.57 -6.30
C LEU A 135 -4.41 1.80 -7.39
N VAL A 136 -4.35 2.95 -8.07
CA VAL A 136 -5.14 3.28 -9.25
C VAL A 136 -4.20 3.65 -10.39
N ARG A 137 -4.29 2.96 -11.54
CA ARG A 137 -3.31 3.10 -12.62
C ARG A 137 -3.89 3.83 -13.83
N LEU A 138 -3.42 5.05 -14.09
CA LEU A 138 -3.82 5.86 -15.25
C LEU A 138 -2.81 5.69 -16.39
N LYS A 139 -3.00 4.63 -17.19
CA LYS A 139 -2.08 4.25 -18.28
C LYS A 139 -1.84 5.40 -19.27
N GLU A 140 -2.89 6.10 -19.66
CA GLU A 140 -2.81 7.21 -20.64
C GLU A 140 -2.10 8.46 -20.11
N LYS A 141 -1.94 8.57 -18.79
CA LYS A 141 -1.28 9.70 -18.12
C LYS A 141 0.09 9.34 -17.57
N SER A 142 0.54 8.10 -17.76
CA SER A 142 1.75 7.59 -17.11
C SER A 142 1.77 7.92 -15.61
N THR A 143 0.62 7.78 -14.95
CA THR A 143 0.46 8.10 -13.53
C THR A 143 -0.07 6.89 -12.77
N ASP A 144 0.51 6.65 -11.59
CA ASP A 144 -0.05 5.80 -10.55
C ASP A 144 -0.54 6.69 -9.39
N ILE A 145 -1.77 6.47 -8.91
CA ILE A 145 -2.30 7.13 -7.73
C ILE A 145 -2.38 6.09 -6.61
N ILE A 146 -1.77 6.40 -5.48
CA ILE A 146 -1.66 5.53 -4.32
C ILE A 146 -2.49 6.15 -3.20
N ALA A 147 -3.42 5.40 -2.63
CA ALA A 147 -4.11 5.79 -1.42
C ALA A 147 -3.85 4.73 -0.34
N TYR A 148 -3.44 5.17 0.84
CA TYR A 148 -3.18 4.25 1.94
C TYR A 148 -3.65 4.80 3.28
N ILE A 149 -4.15 3.90 4.12
CA ILE A 149 -4.63 4.19 5.46
C ILE A 149 -3.77 3.39 6.43
N VAL A 150 -3.08 4.09 7.34
CA VAL A 150 -2.24 3.46 8.36
C VAL A 150 -2.92 3.56 9.70
N VAL A 151 -3.17 2.42 10.34
CA VAL A 151 -3.78 2.32 11.67
C VAL A 151 -2.70 1.94 12.67
N PRO A 152 -2.22 2.86 13.52
CA PRO A 152 -1.28 2.52 14.58
C PRO A 152 -2.00 1.80 15.73
N HIS A 153 -1.56 0.61 16.09
CA HIS A 153 -2.13 -0.11 17.24
C HIS A 153 -1.62 0.46 18.57
N ALA A 154 -0.42 1.07 18.55
CA ALA A 154 0.17 1.71 19.70
C ALA A 154 -0.74 2.83 20.24
N GLY A 155 -1.09 2.75 21.52
CA GLY A 155 -2.00 3.69 22.20
C GLY A 155 -3.49 3.32 22.12
N LEU A 156 -3.87 2.37 21.25
CA LEU A 156 -5.20 1.76 21.23
C LEU A 156 -5.25 0.47 22.05
N GLU A 157 -4.11 -0.20 22.23
CA GLU A 157 -3.93 -1.38 23.07
C GLU A 157 -4.04 -1.03 24.57
N ASN A 158 -5.24 -0.70 25.04
CA ASN A 158 -5.52 -0.49 26.46
C ASN A 158 -6.38 -1.64 27.00
N ALA A 159 -5.98 -2.25 28.12
CA ALA A 159 -6.74 -3.33 28.76
C ALA A 159 -8.18 -2.93 29.14
N ALA A 160 -8.42 -1.63 29.37
CA ALA A 160 -9.76 -1.10 29.66
C ALA A 160 -10.68 -1.07 28.42
N ASP A 161 -10.12 -1.14 27.21
CA ASP A 161 -10.85 -1.11 25.96
C ASP A 161 -10.20 -2.04 24.92
N ALA A 162 -10.31 -3.34 25.17
CA ALA A 162 -9.75 -4.38 24.32
C ALA A 162 -10.29 -4.38 22.87
N GLY A 163 -11.34 -3.60 22.58
CA GLY A 163 -11.93 -3.49 21.25
C GLY A 163 -11.46 -2.27 20.44
N ALA A 164 -10.62 -1.39 20.99
CA ALA A 164 -10.25 -0.14 20.32
C ALA A 164 -9.56 -0.36 18.98
N VAL A 165 -8.58 -1.28 18.91
CA VAL A 165 -7.90 -1.65 17.66
C VAL A 165 -8.92 -2.17 16.64
N ALA A 166 -9.77 -3.12 17.02
CA ALA A 166 -10.75 -3.71 16.11
C ALA A 166 -11.74 -2.68 15.54
N ARG A 167 -12.15 -1.69 16.34
CA ARG A 167 -13.02 -0.60 15.87
C ARG A 167 -12.29 0.33 14.92
N GLU A 168 -11.02 0.63 15.19
CA GLU A 168 -10.24 1.48 14.30
C GLU A 168 -9.90 0.79 12.98
N GLU A 169 -9.64 -0.52 13.01
CA GLU A 169 -9.51 -1.35 11.81
C GLU A 169 -10.80 -1.39 11.00
N MET A 170 -11.95 -1.51 11.66
CA MET A 170 -13.26 -1.44 10.99
C MET A 170 -13.46 -0.07 10.32
N PHE A 171 -13.11 1.01 11.01
CA PHE A 171 -13.14 2.35 10.45
C PHE A 171 -12.24 2.47 9.22
N ALA A 172 -11.00 2.00 9.29
CA ALA A 172 -10.06 2.04 8.17
C ALA A 172 -10.58 1.24 6.95
N HIS A 173 -11.16 0.06 7.20
CA HIS A 173 -11.80 -0.75 6.17
C HIS A 173 -12.97 -0.01 5.50
N GLU A 174 -13.88 0.58 6.29
CA GLU A 174 -15.01 1.36 5.77
C GLU A 174 -14.56 2.63 5.04
N ALA A 175 -13.53 3.31 5.56
CA ALA A 175 -12.94 4.48 4.93
C ALA A 175 -12.33 4.14 3.57
N MET A 176 -11.57 3.04 3.47
CA MET A 176 -11.03 2.58 2.19
C MET A 176 -12.15 2.19 1.22
N ALA A 177 -13.20 1.51 1.70
CA ALA A 177 -14.37 1.20 0.88
C ALA A 177 -15.06 2.49 0.36
N LYS A 178 -15.13 3.54 1.18
CA LYS A 178 -15.66 4.85 0.77
C LYS A 178 -14.76 5.55 -0.24
N VAL A 179 -13.44 5.45 -0.10
CA VAL A 179 -12.50 5.93 -1.12
C VAL A 179 -12.80 5.22 -2.44
N VAL A 180 -12.82 3.88 -2.46
CA VAL A 180 -13.12 3.08 -3.66
C VAL A 180 -14.48 3.44 -4.29
N GLU A 181 -15.54 3.58 -3.49
CA GLU A 181 -16.89 3.90 -3.97
C GLU A 181 -16.96 5.30 -4.60
N SER A 182 -16.24 6.26 -4.04
CA SER A 182 -16.40 7.67 -4.38
C SER A 182 -15.30 8.24 -5.27
N PHE A 183 -14.17 7.53 -5.44
CA PHE A 183 -13.00 7.98 -6.17
C PHE A 183 -13.34 8.34 -7.62
N GLU A 184 -13.06 9.58 -7.99
CA GLU A 184 -13.41 10.15 -9.28
C GLU A 184 -12.37 11.20 -9.68
N ILE A 185 -11.92 11.16 -10.92
CA ILE A 185 -11.05 12.20 -11.47
C ILE A 185 -11.94 13.30 -12.04
N LYS A 186 -11.88 14.48 -11.43
CA LYS A 186 -12.67 15.64 -11.86
C LYS A 186 -11.99 16.44 -12.97
N ASP A 187 -10.66 16.49 -12.95
CA ASP A 187 -9.87 17.23 -13.93
C ASP A 187 -8.61 16.42 -14.31
N TYR A 188 -8.58 15.96 -15.56
CA TYR A 188 -7.42 15.25 -16.11
C TYR A 188 -6.26 16.19 -16.49
N GLY A 189 -6.48 17.51 -16.45
CA GLY A 189 -5.45 18.53 -16.56
C GLY A 189 -4.46 18.54 -15.40
N LEU A 190 -4.73 17.80 -14.32
CA LEU A 190 -3.81 17.63 -13.20
C LEU A 190 -2.54 16.86 -13.57
N PHE A 191 -2.60 16.00 -14.59
CA PHE A 191 -1.52 15.08 -14.97
C PHE A 191 -0.74 15.53 -16.21
N CYS A 192 -0.71 16.84 -16.49
CA CYS A 192 -0.02 17.42 -17.66
C CYS A 192 1.47 17.63 -17.42
#